data_AF-A0A423LMW1-F1
#
_entry.id   AF-A0A423LMW1-F1
#
_cell.length_a   1.000
_cell.length_b   1.000
_cell.length_c   1.000
_cell.angle_alpha   90.00
_cell.angle_beta   90.00
_cell.angle_gamma   90.00
#
_symmetry.space_group_name_H-M   'P 1'
#
loop_
_entity.id
_entity.type
_entity.pdbx_description
1 polymer ?
#
loop_
_entity_poly.entity_id
_entity_poly.type
_entity_poly.pdbx_seq_one_letter_code
_entity_poly.pdbx_strand_id
1 'polypeptide(L)'
;MSQPTMNWTWRARRVPADAQAAVAWGEVAQRLYARLLQLPDEHAARLQATANRDVLVLSGAAGDLPWVEGIAYAAADERAPGLWLPTSWEPDVPTDLLAQALSKKFARAPLLLWRDPPAVVPLDRQLPVTAQHLQRIDAYWTGR
;
A
#
# COMPACT_ATOMS: atom_id res chain seq x y z
N MET A 1 -9.72 -0.27 32.10
CA MET A 1 -9.27 0.98 31.46
C MET A 1 -9.83 1.00 30.05
N SER A 2 -10.96 1.69 29.85
CA SER A 2 -11.59 1.82 28.53
C SER A 2 -10.70 2.69 27.64
N GLN A 3 -10.10 2.11 26.60
CA GLN A 3 -9.39 2.91 25.61
C GLN A 3 -10.41 3.83 24.92
N PRO A 4 -10.12 5.13 24.73
CA PRO A 4 -10.99 5.98 23.94
C PRO A 4 -11.10 5.38 22.54
N THR A 5 -12.32 5.09 22.10
CA THR A 5 -12.62 4.78 20.71
C THR A 5 -12.25 6.01 19.89
N MET A 6 -11.13 5.98 19.17
CA MET A 6 -10.73 7.05 18.26
C MET A 6 -11.72 7.09 17.11
N ASN A 7 -12.75 7.92 17.26
CA ASN A 7 -13.75 8.15 16.23
C ASN A 7 -13.21 9.25 15.29
N TRP A 8 -12.53 8.82 14.23
CA TRP A 8 -12.02 9.67 13.17
C TRP A 8 -12.58 9.19 11.83
N THR A 9 -12.57 10.06 10.82
CA THR A 9 -13.02 9.72 9.47
C THR A 9 -12.03 10.15 8.42
N TRP A 10 -12.25 9.69 7.20
CA TRP A 10 -11.45 10.09 6.04
C TRP A 10 -11.98 11.39 5.46
N ARG A 11 -11.08 12.27 5.05
CA ARG A 11 -11.38 13.44 4.24
C ARG A 11 -10.51 13.47 2.99
N ALA A 12 -11.01 14.08 1.92
CA ALA A 12 -10.23 14.30 0.72
C ALA A 12 -9.06 15.23 1.03
N ARG A 13 -7.86 14.87 0.58
CA ARG A 13 -6.68 15.71 0.71
C ARG A 13 -6.80 16.89 -0.26
N ARG A 14 -6.51 18.11 0.19
CA ARG A 14 -6.58 19.32 -0.68
C ARG A 14 -5.59 19.28 -1.82
N VAL A 15 -4.38 18.79 -1.56
CA VAL A 15 -3.31 18.61 -2.53
C VAL A 15 -2.87 17.15 -2.42
N PRO A 16 -3.04 16.32 -3.47
CA PRO A 16 -2.61 14.93 -3.42
C PRO A 16 -1.13 14.80 -3.06
N ALA A 17 -0.79 13.78 -2.28
CA ALA A 17 0.62 13.47 -1.98
C ALA A 17 1.31 12.85 -3.20
N ASP A 18 2.63 13.03 -3.28
CA ASP A 18 3.43 12.40 -4.34
C ASP A 18 3.43 10.88 -4.17
N ALA A 19 3.04 10.18 -5.24
CA ALA A 19 2.90 8.72 -5.20
C ALA A 19 4.25 8.04 -4.97
N GLN A 20 4.30 7.17 -3.97
CA GLN A 20 5.47 6.32 -3.66
C GLN A 20 5.13 4.83 -3.72
N ALA A 21 3.85 4.51 -3.72
CA ALA A 21 3.37 3.16 -3.96
C ALA A 21 2.09 3.14 -4.79
N ALA A 22 1.95 2.10 -5.61
CA ALA A 22 0.73 1.68 -6.28
C ALA A 22 0.06 0.60 -5.43
N VAL A 23 -1.24 0.74 -5.16
CA VAL A 23 -2.03 -0.14 -4.31
C VAL A 23 -3.23 -0.63 -5.12
N ALA A 24 -3.35 -1.94 -5.24
CA ALA A 24 -4.42 -2.58 -5.98
C ALA A 24 -5.08 -3.66 -5.13
N TRP A 25 -6.41 -3.68 -5.14
CA TRP A 25 -7.23 -4.63 -4.40
C TRP A 25 -8.04 -5.53 -5.34
N GLY A 26 -8.30 -6.77 -4.92
CA GLY A 26 -9.17 -7.70 -5.64
C GLY A 26 -8.83 -7.85 -7.12
N GLU A 27 -9.80 -7.61 -8.00
CA GLU A 27 -9.59 -7.69 -9.46
C GLU A 27 -8.57 -6.68 -9.99
N VAL A 28 -8.43 -5.52 -9.35
CA VAL A 28 -7.39 -4.55 -9.72
C VAL A 28 -6.00 -5.13 -9.43
N ALA A 29 -5.86 -5.91 -8.36
CA ALA A 29 -4.60 -6.58 -8.02
C ALA A 29 -4.21 -7.60 -9.10
N GLN A 30 -5.19 -8.32 -9.66
CA GLN A 30 -4.98 -9.25 -10.78
C GLN A 30 -4.56 -8.51 -12.05
N ARG A 31 -5.21 -7.38 -12.37
CA ARG A 31 -4.84 -6.54 -13.52
C ARG A 31 -3.43 -5.95 -13.36
N LEU A 32 -3.10 -5.50 -12.16
CA LEU A 32 -1.76 -5.02 -11.82
C LEU A 32 -0.72 -6.13 -11.96
N TYR A 33 -1.01 -7.33 -11.45
CA TYR A 33 -0.14 -8.50 -11.60
C TYR A 33 0.12 -8.84 -13.08
N ALA A 34 -0.94 -8.89 -13.91
CA ALA A 34 -0.79 -9.12 -15.34
C ALA A 34 0.08 -8.03 -16.02
N ARG A 35 -0.03 -6.77 -15.56
CA ARG A 35 0.82 -5.67 -16.05
C ARG A 35 2.29 -5.86 -15.66
N LEU A 36 2.57 -6.37 -14.46
CA LEU A 36 3.93 -6.65 -13.99
C LEU A 36 4.62 -7.74 -14.80
N LEU A 37 3.88 -8.74 -15.29
CA LEU A 37 4.43 -9.80 -16.16
C LEU A 37 4.91 -9.28 -17.52
N GLN A 38 4.44 -8.11 -17.95
CA GLN A 38 4.80 -7.48 -19.22
C GLN A 38 5.85 -6.38 -19.06
N LEU A 39 6.32 -6.15 -17.83
CA LEU A 39 7.15 -5.03 -17.47
C LEU A 39 8.61 -5.37 -17.82
N PRO A 40 9.37 -4.48 -18.47
CA PRO A 40 10.78 -4.73 -18.77
C PRO A 40 11.58 -4.98 -17.47
N ASP A 41 12.55 -5.90 -17.52
CA ASP A 41 13.34 -6.28 -16.34
C ASP A 41 14.02 -5.08 -15.66
N GLU A 42 14.54 -4.13 -16.44
CA GLU A 42 15.14 -2.89 -15.92
C GLU A 42 14.15 -2.00 -15.16
N HIS A 43 12.88 -2.03 -15.56
CA HIS A 43 11.81 -1.32 -14.85
C HIS A 43 11.38 -2.09 -13.61
N ALA A 44 11.28 -3.42 -13.70
CA ALA A 44 10.89 -4.29 -12.59
C ALA A 44 11.93 -4.25 -11.46
N ALA A 45 13.22 -4.18 -11.80
CA ALA A 45 14.32 -4.08 -10.84
C ALA A 45 14.27 -2.80 -9.97
N ARG A 46 13.56 -1.76 -10.41
CA ARG A 46 13.36 -0.50 -9.67
C ARG A 46 12.15 -0.52 -8.76
N LEU A 47 11.37 -1.61 -8.79
CA LEU A 47 10.16 -1.78 -8.02
C LEU A 47 10.34 -2.84 -6.93
N GLN A 48 9.65 -2.63 -5.82
CA GLN A 48 9.48 -3.65 -4.79
C GLN A 48 7.99 -3.95 -4.65
N ALA A 49 7.66 -5.19 -4.34
CA ALA A 49 6.30 -5.65 -4.16
C ALA A 49 6.09 -6.25 -2.78
N THR A 50 4.88 -6.07 -2.26
CA THR A 50 4.34 -6.88 -1.18
C THR A 50 2.91 -7.24 -1.50
N ALA A 51 2.51 -8.47 -1.22
CA ALA A 51 1.19 -8.98 -1.51
C ALA A 51 0.64 -9.75 -0.32
N ASN A 52 -0.67 -9.66 -0.13
CA ASN A 52 -1.41 -10.59 0.71
C ASN A 52 -2.57 -11.18 -0.11
N ARG A 53 -3.56 -11.77 0.55
CA ARG A 53 -4.67 -12.45 -0.12
C ARG A 53 -5.47 -11.53 -1.05
N ASP A 54 -5.61 -10.26 -0.68
CA ASP A 54 -6.58 -9.34 -1.29
C ASP A 54 -5.93 -8.07 -1.86
N VAL A 55 -4.66 -7.79 -1.53
CA VAL A 55 -3.93 -6.60 -1.99
C VAL A 55 -2.59 -6.93 -2.61
N LEU A 56 -2.22 -6.17 -3.63
CA LEU A 56 -0.87 -6.06 -4.16
C LEU A 56 -0.42 -4.60 -4.03
N VAL A 57 0.70 -4.38 -3.34
CA VAL A 57 1.32 -3.07 -3.17
C VAL A 57 2.68 -3.09 -3.85
N LEU A 58 2.92 -2.11 -4.71
CA LEU A 58 4.19 -1.86 -5.37
C LEU A 58 4.77 -0.55 -4.87
N SER A 59 6.01 -0.53 -4.42
CA SER A 59 6.74 0.68 -4.04
C SER A 59 7.87 0.96 -5.02
N GLY A 60 8.14 2.24 -5.25
CA GLY A 60 9.15 2.71 -6.20
C GLY A 60 9.06 4.21 -6.42
N ALA A 61 9.91 4.74 -7.31
CA ALA A 61 9.80 6.13 -7.74
C ALA A 61 8.46 6.35 -8.47
N ALA A 62 7.85 7.53 -8.31
CA ALA A 62 6.54 7.85 -8.91
C ALA A 62 6.48 7.56 -10.42
N GLY A 63 7.55 7.87 -11.15
CA GLY A 63 7.66 7.63 -12.60
C GLY A 63 7.80 6.15 -12.99
N ASP A 64 8.07 5.27 -12.02
CA ASP A 64 8.20 3.83 -12.23
C ASP A 64 6.95 3.04 -11.80
N LEU A 65 6.00 3.68 -11.12
CA LEU A 65 4.79 3.01 -10.68
C LEU A 65 3.88 2.73 -11.90
N PRO A 66 3.53 1.45 -12.16
CA PRO A 66 2.67 1.12 -13.28
C PRO A 66 1.26 1.65 -13.08
N TRP A 67 0.60 2.01 -14.18
CA TRP A 67 -0.81 2.38 -14.21
C TRP A 67 -1.66 1.21 -14.74
N VAL A 68 -2.78 0.96 -14.06
CA VAL A 68 -3.90 0.14 -14.55
C VAL A 68 -5.20 0.79 -14.12
N GLU A 69 -6.31 0.51 -14.81
CA GLU A 69 -7.62 1.04 -14.48
C GLU A 69 -8.01 0.73 -13.02
N GLY A 70 -8.52 1.72 -12.27
CA GLY A 70 -8.92 1.54 -10.87
C GLY A 70 -7.78 1.35 -9.85
N ILE A 71 -6.50 1.50 -10.25
CA ILE A 71 -5.39 1.53 -9.30
C ILE A 71 -5.46 2.78 -8.42
N ALA A 72 -5.02 2.66 -7.17
CA ALA A 72 -4.85 3.80 -6.28
C ALA A 72 -3.39 3.92 -5.88
N TYR A 73 -3.02 5.08 -5.33
CA TYR A 73 -1.65 5.35 -4.93
C TYR A 73 -1.56 5.68 -3.45
N ALA A 74 -0.41 5.40 -2.84
CA ALA A 74 -0.09 5.72 -1.47
C ALA A 74 1.27 6.41 -1.34
N ALA A 75 1.45 7.09 -0.23
CA ALA A 75 2.72 7.72 0.15
C ALA A 75 2.91 7.61 1.67
N ALA A 76 4.17 7.64 2.11
CA ALA A 76 4.46 7.85 3.53
C ALA A 76 4.00 9.25 3.96
N ASP A 77 3.40 9.36 5.13
CA ASP A 77 3.00 10.65 5.68
C ASP A 77 4.23 11.43 6.16
N GLU A 78 4.33 12.71 5.80
CA GLU A 78 5.47 13.56 6.15
C GLU A 78 5.65 13.72 7.67
N ARG A 79 4.54 13.76 8.42
CA ARG A 79 4.56 13.92 9.89
C ARG A 79 4.75 12.59 10.61
N ALA A 80 4.49 11.48 9.94
CA ALA A 80 4.63 10.14 10.48
C ALA A 80 5.13 9.15 9.40
N PRO A 81 6.44 9.10 9.11
CA PRO A 81 6.98 8.28 8.01
C PRO A 81 6.71 6.77 8.13
N GLY A 82 6.38 6.28 9.33
CA GLY A 82 5.97 4.90 9.58
C GLY A 82 4.51 4.58 9.17
N LEU A 83 3.73 5.60 8.82
CA LEU A 83 2.34 5.51 8.40
C LEU A 83 2.21 5.92 6.94
N TRP A 84 1.72 5.01 6.12
CA TRP A 84 1.42 5.23 4.72
C TRP A 84 -0.08 5.42 4.53
N LEU A 85 -0.45 6.38 3.69
CA LEU A 85 -1.83 6.80 3.44
C LEU A 85 -2.10 6.87 1.94
N PRO A 86 -3.37 6.74 1.50
CA PRO A 86 -3.73 7.02 0.11
C PRO A 86 -3.35 8.45 -0.27
N THR A 87 -2.85 8.68 -1.47
CA THR A 87 -2.38 10.02 -1.89
C THR A 87 -3.50 11.05 -1.92
N SER A 88 -4.73 10.63 -2.21
CA SER A 88 -5.91 11.50 -2.31
C SER A 88 -6.72 11.64 -1.02
N TRP A 89 -6.41 10.88 0.03
CA TRP A 89 -7.20 10.84 1.27
C TRP A 89 -6.30 11.01 2.49
N GLU A 90 -6.81 11.67 3.51
CA GLU A 90 -6.15 11.77 4.80
C GLU A 90 -7.15 11.60 5.94
N PRO A 91 -6.71 11.12 7.11
CA PRO A 91 -7.49 11.21 8.34
C PRO A 91 -7.85 12.67 8.65
N ASP A 92 -9.02 12.89 9.25
CA ASP A 92 -9.42 14.20 9.77
C ASP A 92 -8.78 14.53 11.14
N VAL A 93 -7.93 13.63 11.65
CA VAL A 93 -7.16 13.75 12.89
C VAL A 93 -5.66 13.85 12.60
N PRO A 94 -4.84 14.34 13.56
CA PRO A 94 -3.39 14.36 13.42
C PRO A 94 -2.79 12.97 13.17
N THR A 95 -1.98 12.85 12.11
CA THR A 95 -1.41 11.58 11.62
C THR A 95 -0.34 11.00 12.54
N ASP A 96 0.34 11.85 13.30
CA ASP A 96 1.31 11.48 14.33
C ASP A 96 0.66 10.75 15.52
N LEU A 97 -0.50 11.23 15.98
CA LEU A 97 -1.29 10.56 17.02
C LEU A 97 -1.86 9.23 16.52
N LEU A 98 -2.34 9.20 15.27
CA LEU A 98 -2.84 7.98 14.67
C LEU A 98 -1.73 6.93 14.51
N ALA A 99 -0.55 7.34 14.06
CA ALA A 99 0.62 6.46 13.95
C ALA A 99 1.03 5.88 15.31
N GLN A 100 1.01 6.68 16.38
CA GLN A 100 1.27 6.21 17.75
C GLN A 100 0.21 5.21 18.25
N ALA A 101 -1.06 5.39 17.87
CA ALA A 101 -2.11 4.42 18.21
C ALA A 101 -1.93 3.11 17.44
N LEU A 102 -1.57 3.19 16.16
CA LEU A 102 -1.31 2.02 15.32
C LEU A 102 -0.09 1.24 15.78
N SER A 103 1.00 1.91 16.19
CA SER A 103 2.21 1.23 16.68
C SER A 103 2.00 0.46 17.98
N LYS A 104 1.04 0.89 18.83
CA LYS A 104 0.63 0.13 20.02
C LYS A 104 -0.21 -1.11 19.66
N LYS A 105 -0.90 -1.09 18.52
CA LYS A 105 -1.80 -2.17 18.09
C LYS A 105 -1.10 -3.20 17.20
N PHE A 106 -0.16 -2.77 16.38
CA PHE A 106 0.53 -3.60 15.41
C PHE A 106 2.03 -3.62 15.70
N ALA A 107 2.62 -4.81 15.78
CA ALA A 107 4.04 -4.99 16.05
C ALA A 107 4.95 -4.76 14.83
N ARG A 108 4.38 -4.55 13.64
CA ARG A 108 5.11 -4.40 12.37
C ARG A 108 5.00 -2.96 11.87
N ALA A 109 6.05 -2.50 11.21
CA ALA A 109 6.13 -1.17 10.60
C ALA A 109 7.09 -1.21 9.39
N PRO A 110 6.89 -0.37 8.35
CA PRO A 110 5.82 0.62 8.22
C PRO A 110 4.45 0.00 7.93
N LEU A 111 3.38 0.77 8.14
CA LEU A 111 2.00 0.34 7.94
C LEU A 111 1.31 1.18 6.87
N LEU A 112 0.64 0.53 5.91
CA LEU A 112 -0.35 1.17 5.04
C LEU A 112 -1.71 1.12 5.72
N LEU A 113 -2.28 2.28 5.99
CA LEU A 113 -3.67 2.42 6.42
C LEU A 113 -4.54 2.72 5.20
N TRP A 114 -5.50 1.85 4.92
CA TRP A 114 -6.34 1.93 3.74
C TRP A 114 -7.79 2.22 4.09
N ARG A 115 -8.47 2.99 3.22
CA ARG A 115 -9.84 3.44 3.44
C ARG A 115 -10.87 2.41 3.01
N ASP A 116 -10.77 1.93 1.77
CA ASP A 116 -11.79 1.11 1.15
C ASP A 116 -11.15 0.08 0.20
N PRO A 117 -11.21 -1.23 0.54
CA PRO A 117 -11.77 -1.76 1.79
C PRO A 117 -10.95 -1.30 3.01
N PRO A 118 -11.57 -1.10 4.20
CA PRO A 118 -10.82 -0.70 5.40
C PRO A 118 -9.79 -1.76 5.79
N ALA A 119 -8.51 -1.42 5.75
CA ALA A 119 -7.44 -2.37 6.01
C ALA A 119 -6.18 -1.71 6.58
N VAL A 120 -5.38 -2.53 7.27
CA VAL A 120 -4.02 -2.16 7.68
C VAL A 120 -3.07 -3.22 7.13
N VAL A 121 -2.14 -2.80 6.27
CA VAL A 121 -1.22 -3.70 5.56
C VAL A 121 0.21 -3.39 6.00
N PRO A 122 0.92 -4.33 6.65
CA PRO A 122 2.34 -4.18 6.93
C PRO A 122 3.16 -4.12 5.64
N LEU A 123 4.05 -3.14 5.55
CA LEU A 123 4.94 -2.90 4.42
C LEU A 123 6.40 -3.30 4.70
N ASP A 124 6.65 -4.01 5.80
CA ASP A 124 7.99 -4.43 6.24
C ASP A 124 8.60 -5.57 5.42
N ARG A 125 7.81 -6.21 4.55
CA ARG A 125 8.26 -7.27 3.64
C ARG A 125 8.02 -6.88 2.18
N GLN A 126 8.77 -5.87 1.74
CA GLN A 126 8.88 -5.52 0.34
C GLN A 126 10.04 -6.30 -0.28
N LEU A 127 9.75 -7.05 -1.34
CA LEU A 127 10.75 -7.83 -2.06
C LEU A 127 10.86 -7.28 -3.49
N PRO A 128 12.06 -7.29 -4.10
CA PRO A 128 12.23 -6.88 -5.49
C PRO A 128 11.24 -7.59 -6.42
N VAL A 129 10.74 -6.88 -7.44
CA VAL A 129 9.88 -7.49 -8.45
C VAL A 129 10.74 -8.34 -9.39
N THR A 130 10.63 -9.65 -9.26
CA THR A 130 11.29 -10.64 -10.12
C THR A 130 10.27 -11.68 -10.59
N ALA A 131 10.57 -12.39 -11.68
CA ALA A 131 9.71 -13.46 -12.17
C ALA A 131 9.41 -14.52 -11.10
N GLN A 132 10.41 -14.91 -10.30
CA GLN A 132 10.23 -15.85 -9.19
C GLN A 132 9.31 -15.30 -8.10
N HIS A 133 9.43 -14.01 -7.78
CA HIS A 133 8.56 -13.38 -6.79
C HIS A 133 7.11 -13.32 -7.29
N LEU A 134 6.89 -12.95 -8.55
CA LEU A 134 5.57 -12.93 -9.17
C LEU A 134 4.93 -14.34 -9.19
N GLN A 135 5.69 -15.37 -9.53
CA GLN A 135 5.22 -16.77 -9.46
C GLN A 135 4.78 -17.17 -8.05
N ARG A 136 5.47 -16.71 -7.00
CA ARG A 136 5.07 -16.98 -5.61
C ARG A 136 3.77 -16.28 -5.23
N ILE A 137 3.54 -15.08 -5.74
CA ILE A 137 2.29 -14.34 -5.53
C ILE A 137 1.13 -15.10 -6.20
N ASP A 138 1.31 -15.53 -7.44
CA ASP A 138 0.29 -16.30 -8.17
C ASP A 138 -0.03 -17.64 -7.50
N ALA A 139 0.99 -18.39 -7.11
CA ALA A 139 0.81 -19.65 -6.38
C ALA A 139 0.04 -19.43 -5.05
N TYR A 140 0.31 -18.33 -4.36
CA TYR A 140 -0.37 -17.97 -3.12
C TYR A 140 -1.85 -17.60 -3.34
N TRP A 141 -2.19 -17.01 -4.49
CA TRP A 141 -3.58 -16.68 -4.84
C TRP A 141 -4.37 -17.87 -5.40
N THR A 142 -3.73 -18.74 -6.19
CA THR A 142 -4.34 -19.88 -6.88
C THR A 142 -4.47 -21.12 -6.00
N GLY A 143 -3.64 -21.29 -4.94
CA GLY A 143 -3.76 -22.36 -3.95
C GLY A 143 -4.98 -22.26 -3.02
N ARG A 144 -6.06 -21.66 -3.52
CA ARG A 144 -7.34 -21.41 -2.84
C ARG A 144 -8.31 -22.56 -3.02
#